data_AF-A0A3S8PZF4-F1
#
_entry.id   AF-A0A3S8PZF4-F1
#
_cell.length_a   1.000
_cell.length_b   1.000
_cell.length_c   1.000
_cell.angle_alpha   90.00
_cell.angle_beta   90.00
_cell.angle_gamma   90.00
#
_symmetry.space_group_name_H-M   'P 1'
#
loop_
_entity.id
_entity.type
_entity.pdbx_description
1 polymer ?
#
loop_
_entity_poly.entity_id
_entity_poly.type
_entity_poly.pdbx_seq_one_letter_code
_entity_poly.pdbx_strand_id
1 'polypeptide(L)'
;MININYNLKRHIELLKQEKKILNEKKSFLKENPKEALELIKYGAKVSQHIVWEDRFEIASVMEDFLSKKINAHEFHDSVFGLRRKHSEKCKRFLSKLVSEEIKDFCPNKNAHKLKGFLSALYFECEHFETNFDEAELYTSIENGFFKFQIIKKSEIISHSS
;
A
#
# COMPACT_ATOMS: atom_id res chain seq x y z
N MET A 1 -4.69 0.13 -20.24
CA MET A 1 -5.02 -0.31 -18.87
C MET A 1 -6.27 0.46 -18.43
N ILE A 2 -7.41 -0.20 -18.24
CA ILE A 2 -8.69 0.48 -17.95
C ILE A 2 -8.67 1.01 -16.51
N ASN A 3 -8.77 2.34 -16.36
CA ASN A 3 -8.89 3.01 -15.07
C ASN A 3 -10.33 2.82 -14.57
N ILE A 4 -10.54 1.90 -13.62
CA ILE A 4 -11.85 1.73 -12.98
C ILE A 4 -12.10 2.93 -12.07
N ASN A 5 -13.19 3.64 -12.31
CA ASN A 5 -13.72 4.60 -11.36
C ASN A 5 -14.24 3.82 -10.14
N TYR A 6 -13.83 4.19 -8.93
CA TYR A 6 -14.09 3.38 -7.74
C TYR A 6 -15.59 3.36 -7.41
N ASN A 7 -16.20 2.17 -7.35
CA ASN A 7 -17.60 1.99 -6.97
C ASN A 7 -17.68 1.21 -5.65
N LEU A 8 -17.99 1.94 -4.56
CA LEU A 8 -18.07 1.38 -3.21
C LEU A 8 -19.12 0.26 -3.10
N LYS A 9 -20.32 0.48 -3.65
CA LYS A 9 -21.42 -0.49 -3.57
C LYS A 9 -21.01 -1.81 -4.24
N ARG A 10 -20.46 -1.73 -5.45
CA ARG A 10 -19.97 -2.91 -6.19
C ARG A 10 -18.82 -3.60 -5.45
N HIS A 11 -17.91 -2.85 -4.83
CA HIS A 11 -16.84 -3.43 -4.06
C HIS A 11 -17.35 -4.22 -2.83
N ILE A 12 -18.32 -3.67 -2.09
CA ILE A 12 -18.96 -4.36 -0.96
C ILE A 12 -19.68 -5.63 -1.42
N GLU A 13 -20.41 -5.57 -2.53
CA GLU A 13 -21.07 -6.74 -3.13
C GLU A 13 -20.06 -7.86 -3.43
N LEU A 14 -18.95 -7.53 -4.09
CA LEU A 14 -17.88 -8.49 -4.42
C LEU A 14 -17.23 -9.10 -3.17
N LEU A 15 -16.96 -8.30 -2.13
CA LEU A 15 -16.41 -8.80 -0.86
C LEU A 15 -17.38 -9.79 -0.16
N LYS A 16 -18.68 -9.49 -0.18
CA LYS A 16 -19.70 -10.39 0.38
C LYS A 16 -19.80 -11.70 -0.42
N GLN A 17 -19.72 -11.63 -1.75
CA GLN A 17 -19.70 -12.81 -2.62
C GLN A 17 -18.46 -13.68 -2.41
N GLU A 18 -17.27 -13.09 -2.35
CA GLU A 18 -16.03 -13.80 -2.06
C GLU A 18 -16.13 -14.55 -0.72
N LYS A 19 -16.61 -13.87 0.34
CA LYS A 19 -16.81 -14.48 1.66
C LYS A 19 -17.75 -15.68 1.61
N LYS A 20 -18.85 -15.59 0.86
CA LYS A 20 -19.79 -16.72 0.69
C LYS A 20 -19.12 -17.93 0.02
N ILE A 21 -18.37 -17.70 -1.06
CA ILE A 21 -17.69 -18.77 -1.82
C ILE A 21 -16.56 -19.41 -1.01
N LEU A 22 -15.81 -18.61 -0.24
CA LEU A 22 -14.78 -19.12 0.66
C LEU A 22 -15.38 -19.97 1.80
N ASN A 23 -16.56 -19.63 2.32
CA ASN A 23 -17.26 -20.45 3.31
C ASN A 23 -17.69 -21.82 2.76
N GLU A 24 -17.89 -21.93 1.45
CA GLU A 24 -18.10 -23.21 0.75
C GLU A 24 -16.79 -23.96 0.45
N LYS A 25 -15.64 -23.46 0.94
CA LYS A 25 -14.28 -23.97 0.68
C LYS A 25 -13.90 -23.97 -0.82
N LYS A 26 -14.52 -23.08 -1.60
CA LYS A 26 -14.23 -22.91 -3.03
C LYS A 26 -13.32 -21.70 -3.27
N SER A 27 -12.68 -21.67 -4.44
CA SER A 27 -11.82 -20.56 -4.83
C SER A 27 -12.60 -19.52 -5.63
N PHE A 28 -12.73 -18.29 -5.13
CA PHE A 28 -13.43 -17.23 -5.84
C PHE A 28 -12.84 -16.94 -7.22
N LEU A 29 -11.52 -17.01 -7.36
CA LEU A 29 -10.83 -16.85 -8.64
C LEU A 29 -11.19 -17.93 -9.66
N LYS A 30 -11.41 -19.18 -9.22
CA LYS A 30 -11.81 -20.27 -10.11
C LYS A 30 -13.28 -20.19 -10.49
N GLU A 31 -14.15 -19.88 -9.54
CA GLU A 31 -15.60 -19.82 -9.75
C GLU A 31 -15.99 -18.58 -10.58
N ASN A 32 -15.42 -17.41 -10.28
CA ASN A 32 -15.80 -16.14 -10.90
C ASN A 32 -14.56 -15.30 -11.26
N PRO A 33 -13.75 -15.70 -12.26
CA PRO A 33 -12.46 -15.08 -12.55
C PRO A 33 -12.56 -13.59 -12.89
N LYS A 34 -13.62 -13.17 -13.61
CA LYS A 34 -13.81 -11.74 -13.95
C LYS A 34 -14.08 -10.89 -12.71
N GLU A 35 -14.93 -11.36 -11.82
CA GLU A 35 -15.27 -10.67 -10.57
C GLU A 35 -14.10 -10.68 -9.59
N ALA A 36 -13.36 -11.78 -9.51
CA ALA A 36 -12.13 -11.85 -8.73
C ALA A 36 -11.08 -10.84 -9.22
N LEU A 37 -10.90 -10.70 -10.54
CA LEU A 37 -10.00 -9.68 -11.10
C LEU A 37 -10.49 -8.24 -10.84
N GLU A 38 -11.81 -8.02 -10.82
CA GLU A 38 -12.40 -6.74 -10.42
C GLU A 38 -12.13 -6.44 -8.94
N LEU A 39 -12.34 -7.42 -8.06
CA LEU A 39 -12.11 -7.32 -6.63
C LEU A 39 -10.64 -7.03 -6.31
N ILE A 40 -9.70 -7.71 -6.98
CA ILE A 40 -8.26 -7.44 -6.86
C ILE A 40 -7.93 -5.98 -7.20
N LYS A 41 -8.58 -5.40 -8.22
CA LYS A 41 -8.37 -3.99 -8.58
C LYS A 41 -8.90 -3.05 -7.50
N TYR A 42 -10.06 -3.33 -6.91
CA TYR A 42 -10.56 -2.54 -5.78
C TYR A 42 -9.63 -2.66 -4.55
N GLY A 43 -9.16 -3.86 -4.23
CA GLY A 43 -8.18 -4.10 -3.18
C GLY A 43 -6.88 -3.32 -3.40
N ALA A 44 -6.39 -3.24 -4.65
CA ALA A 44 -5.23 -2.44 -5.00
C ALA A 44 -5.46 -0.93 -4.76
N LYS A 45 -6.66 -0.41 -5.05
CA LYS A 45 -7.03 0.99 -4.78
C LYS A 45 -7.11 1.28 -3.28
N VAL A 46 -7.68 0.38 -2.49
CA VAL A 46 -7.70 0.48 -1.01
C VAL A 46 -6.28 0.46 -0.45
N SER A 47 -5.46 -0.49 -0.90
CA SER A 47 -4.06 -0.60 -0.49
C SER A 47 -3.28 0.68 -0.81
N GLN A 48 -3.39 1.21 -2.03
CA GLN A 48 -2.77 2.49 -2.40
C GLN A 48 -3.26 3.64 -1.52
N HIS A 49 -4.55 3.71 -1.22
CA HIS A 49 -5.10 4.73 -0.34
C HIS A 49 -4.53 4.62 1.08
N ILE A 50 -4.39 3.42 1.64
CA ILE A 50 -3.80 3.24 2.97
C ILE A 50 -2.31 3.63 2.98
N VAL A 51 -1.54 3.26 1.95
CA VAL A 51 -0.15 3.72 1.80
C VAL A 51 -0.09 5.25 1.74
N TRP A 52 -1.05 5.87 1.07
CA TRP A 52 -1.15 7.31 1.01
C TRP A 52 -1.41 7.93 2.38
N GLU A 53 -2.31 7.38 3.19
CA GLU A 53 -2.55 7.85 4.56
C GLU A 53 -1.31 7.68 5.45
N ASP A 54 -0.59 6.57 5.30
CA ASP A 54 0.60 6.23 6.10
C ASP A 54 1.90 6.88 5.59
N ARG A 55 1.83 7.69 4.53
CA ARG A 55 3.00 8.20 3.80
C ARG A 55 3.99 8.96 4.68
N PHE A 56 3.52 9.67 5.71
CA PHE A 56 4.40 10.38 6.63
C PHE A 56 5.17 9.46 7.57
N GLU A 57 4.56 8.37 8.02
CA GLU A 57 5.22 7.34 8.83
C GLU A 57 6.32 6.66 8.00
N ILE A 58 6.02 6.31 6.75
CA ILE A 58 7.00 5.73 5.82
C ILE A 58 8.17 6.69 5.61
N ALA A 59 7.91 7.98 5.38
CA ALA A 59 8.97 8.98 5.25
C ALA A 59 9.83 9.11 6.50
N SER A 60 9.24 9.06 7.70
CA SER A 60 10.00 9.16 8.95
C SER A 60 11.02 8.03 9.07
N VAL A 61 10.62 6.79 8.76
CA VAL A 61 11.53 5.63 8.81
C VAL A 61 12.71 5.79 7.83
N MET A 62 12.43 6.27 6.62
CA MET A 62 13.49 6.55 5.64
C MET A 62 14.40 7.68 6.09
N GLU A 63 13.85 8.75 6.67
CA GLU A 63 14.61 9.89 7.15
C GLU A 63 15.51 9.53 8.34
N ASP A 64 15.02 8.72 9.27
CA ASP A 64 15.80 8.24 10.41
C ASP A 64 17.00 7.39 9.95
N PHE A 65 16.82 6.56 8.91
CA PHE A 65 17.92 5.80 8.31
C PHE A 65 18.92 6.71 7.57
N LEU A 66 18.44 7.60 6.71
CA LEU A 66 19.30 8.52 5.94
C LEU A 66 20.06 9.51 6.84
N SER A 67 19.48 9.88 7.98
CA SER A 67 20.15 10.71 9.00
C SER A 67 21.02 9.91 9.97
N LYS A 68 21.17 8.59 9.74
CA LYS A 68 21.98 7.65 10.55
C LYS A 68 21.53 7.56 12.01
N LYS A 69 20.26 7.85 12.31
CA LYS A 69 19.69 7.61 13.64
C LYS A 69 19.39 6.14 13.89
N ILE A 70 19.10 5.39 12.83
CA ILE A 70 18.95 3.94 12.84
C ILE A 70 19.91 3.30 11.83
N ASN A 71 20.39 2.09 12.13
CA ASN A 71 21.26 1.33 11.23
C ASN A 71 20.45 0.53 10.17
N ALA A 72 21.15 -0.16 9.26
CA ALA A 72 20.53 -0.90 8.16
C ALA A 72 19.61 -2.04 8.64
N HIS A 73 19.98 -2.76 9.71
CA HIS A 73 19.14 -3.81 10.29
C HIS A 73 17.87 -3.23 10.95
N GLU A 74 18.00 -2.14 11.70
CA GLU A 74 16.86 -1.45 12.31
C GLU A 74 15.92 -0.86 11.25
N PHE A 75 16.47 -0.35 10.15
CA PHE A 75 15.69 0.12 9.00
C PHE A 75 14.94 -1.05 8.32
N HIS A 76 15.63 -2.15 8.04
CA HIS A 76 15.03 -3.39 7.54
C HIS A 76 13.85 -3.83 8.41
N ASP A 77 14.05 -3.96 9.71
CA ASP A 77 13.02 -4.40 10.65
C ASP A 77 11.85 -3.42 10.71
N SER A 78 12.12 -2.13 10.64
CA SER A 78 11.10 -1.07 10.58
C SER A 78 10.26 -1.17 9.31
N VAL A 79 10.89 -1.40 8.16
CA VAL A 79 10.20 -1.61 6.88
C VAL A 79 9.33 -2.86 6.94
N PHE A 80 9.83 -4.01 7.40
CA PHE A 80 8.99 -5.21 7.57
C PHE A 80 7.90 -5.04 8.64
N GLY A 81 8.12 -4.18 9.64
CA GLY A 81 7.10 -3.70 10.57
C GLY A 81 5.96 -2.96 9.85
N LEU A 82 6.30 -2.01 8.98
CA LEU A 82 5.34 -1.29 8.13
C LEU A 82 4.55 -2.26 7.24
N ARG A 83 5.17 -3.32 6.70
CA ARG A 83 4.49 -4.36 5.90
C ARG A 83 3.38 -5.05 6.65
N ARG A 84 3.69 -5.52 7.85
CA ARG A 84 2.73 -6.19 8.73
C ARG A 84 1.60 -5.24 9.09
N LYS A 85 1.94 -4.03 9.52
CA LYS A 85 0.95 -2.98 9.86
C LYS A 85 0.03 -2.64 8.68
N HIS A 86 0.58 -2.50 7.47
CA HIS A 86 -0.16 -2.24 6.25
C HIS A 86 -1.15 -3.36 5.90
N SER A 87 -0.69 -4.61 5.96
CA SER A 87 -1.53 -5.79 5.71
C SER A 87 -2.72 -5.84 6.68
N GLU A 88 -2.46 -5.63 7.98
CA GLU A 88 -3.50 -5.61 9.01
C GLU A 88 -4.47 -4.43 8.85
N LYS A 89 -3.97 -3.25 8.50
CA LYS A 89 -4.82 -2.09 8.16
C LYS A 89 -5.73 -2.40 6.98
N CYS A 90 -5.21 -2.99 5.90
CA CYS A 90 -6.00 -3.39 4.74
C CYS A 90 -7.11 -4.38 5.14
N LYS A 91 -6.76 -5.47 5.83
CA LYS A 91 -7.74 -6.48 6.28
C LYS A 91 -8.85 -5.85 7.13
N ARG A 92 -8.47 -5.03 8.11
CA ARG A 92 -9.41 -4.32 8.98
C ARG A 92 -10.30 -3.37 8.18
N PHE A 93 -9.73 -2.63 7.23
CA PHE A 93 -10.48 -1.72 6.36
C PHE A 93 -11.53 -2.47 5.54
N LEU A 94 -11.14 -3.56 4.87
CA LEU A 94 -12.06 -4.39 4.09
C LEU A 94 -13.16 -5.01 4.96
N SER A 95 -12.83 -5.45 6.18
CA SER A 95 -13.83 -5.92 7.14
C SER A 95 -14.87 -4.84 7.46
N LYS A 96 -14.43 -3.60 7.69
CA LYS A 96 -15.29 -2.45 7.97
C LYS A 96 -16.17 -2.03 6.78
N LEU A 97 -15.69 -2.24 5.55
CA LEU A 97 -16.52 -2.08 4.35
C LEU A 97 -17.65 -3.12 4.33
N VAL A 98 -17.34 -4.39 4.63
CA VAL A 98 -18.33 -5.48 4.63
C VAL A 98 -19.37 -5.32 5.74
N SER A 99 -18.97 -4.84 6.93
CA SER A 99 -19.89 -4.52 8.03
C SER A 99 -20.62 -3.18 7.85
N GLU A 100 -20.38 -2.48 6.73
CA GLU A 100 -21.02 -1.20 6.40
C GLU A 100 -20.76 -0.09 7.46
N GLU A 101 -19.70 -0.23 8.25
CA GLU A 101 -19.23 0.81 9.18
C GLU A 101 -18.68 2.03 8.44
N ILE A 102 -18.15 1.82 7.23
CA ILE A 102 -17.67 2.86 6.33
C ILE A 102 -18.71 3.06 5.23
N LYS A 103 -19.45 4.16 5.31
CA LYS A 103 -20.59 4.45 4.40
C LYS A 103 -20.18 5.23 3.16
N ASP A 104 -19.18 6.11 3.29
CA ASP A 104 -18.73 7.02 2.24
C ASP A 104 -17.22 6.89 2.09
N PHE A 105 -16.79 5.99 1.22
CA PHE A 105 -15.38 5.80 0.89
C PHE A 105 -15.10 6.09 -0.58
N CYS A 106 -14.13 6.97 -0.81
CA CYS A 106 -13.53 7.24 -2.10
C CYS A 106 -12.00 7.25 -1.94
N PRO A 107 -11.24 6.42 -2.67
CA PRO A 107 -9.78 6.43 -2.60
C PRO A 107 -9.22 7.81 -2.96
N ASN A 108 -8.18 8.23 -2.23
CA ASN A 108 -7.50 9.49 -2.53
C ASN A 108 -7.01 9.50 -4.00
N LYS A 109 -7.38 10.55 -4.75
CA LYS A 109 -7.03 10.69 -6.17
C LYS A 109 -5.52 10.66 -6.43
N ASN A 110 -4.71 11.07 -5.46
CA ASN A 110 -3.25 11.09 -5.56
C ASN A 110 -2.59 9.78 -5.11
N ALA A 111 -3.32 8.85 -4.49
CA ALA A 111 -2.76 7.59 -3.97
C ALA A 111 -2.01 6.77 -5.04
N HIS A 112 -2.41 6.89 -6.30
CA HIS A 112 -1.73 6.22 -7.42
C HIS A 112 -0.29 6.70 -7.62
N LYS A 113 0.09 7.91 -7.18
CA LYS A 113 1.46 8.43 -7.27
C LYS A 113 2.44 7.61 -6.42
N LEU A 114 1.96 6.98 -5.35
CA LEU A 114 2.75 6.08 -4.49
C LEU A 114 2.58 4.59 -4.86
N LYS A 115 1.99 4.29 -6.02
CA LYS A 115 1.82 2.91 -6.46
C LYS A 115 3.19 2.23 -6.57
N GLY A 116 3.33 1.10 -5.88
CA GLY A 116 4.56 0.30 -5.91
C GLY A 116 5.70 0.83 -5.03
N PHE A 117 5.56 2.02 -4.43
CA PHE A 117 6.61 2.61 -3.60
C PHE A 117 6.97 1.71 -2.41
N LEU A 118 5.95 1.30 -1.65
CA LEU A 118 6.15 0.44 -0.49
C LEU A 118 6.68 -0.95 -0.89
N SER A 119 6.29 -1.48 -2.06
CA SER A 119 6.83 -2.73 -2.61
C SER A 119 8.30 -2.60 -2.99
N ALA A 120 8.72 -1.46 -3.55
CA ALA A 120 10.11 -1.20 -3.84
C ALA A 120 10.95 -1.19 -2.56
N LEU A 121 10.49 -0.50 -1.50
CA LEU A 121 11.18 -0.53 -0.19
C LEU A 121 11.39 -1.95 0.35
N TYR A 122 10.38 -2.82 0.22
CA TYR A 122 10.55 -4.23 0.60
C TYR A 122 11.58 -4.95 -0.24
N PHE A 123 11.59 -4.73 -1.55
CA PHE A 123 12.55 -5.34 -2.44
C PHE A 123 13.99 -4.95 -2.09
N GLU A 124 14.24 -3.67 -1.77
CA GLU A 124 15.56 -3.22 -1.31
C GLU A 124 15.97 -3.89 0.00
N CYS A 125 15.03 -4.07 0.94
CA CYS A 125 15.31 -4.75 2.21
C CYS A 125 15.57 -6.25 2.03
N GLU A 126 14.80 -6.94 1.16
CA GLU A 126 15.03 -8.35 0.82
C GLU A 126 16.39 -8.53 0.10
N HIS A 127 16.80 -7.56 -0.72
CA HIS A 127 18.12 -7.54 -1.34
C HIS A 127 19.24 -7.37 -0.31
N PHE A 128 19.07 -6.43 0.63
CA PHE A 128 20.00 -6.22 1.74
C PHE A 128 20.14 -7.48 2.62
N GLU A 129 19.05 -8.17 2.95
CA GLU A 129 19.10 -9.41 3.74
C GLU A 129 19.93 -10.51 3.05
N THR A 130 20.00 -10.48 1.71
CA THR A 130 20.78 -11.44 0.92
C THR A 130 22.26 -11.06 0.84
N ASN A 131 22.57 -9.78 0.66
CA ASN A 131 23.91 -9.32 0.28
C ASN A 131 24.67 -8.58 1.39
N PHE A 132 23.96 -8.11 2.42
CA PHE A 132 24.49 -7.30 3.53
C PHE A 132 25.25 -6.03 3.09
N ASP A 133 24.94 -5.48 1.91
CA ASP A 133 25.54 -4.25 1.41
C ASP A 133 24.75 -3.01 1.91
N GLU A 134 25.26 -2.40 2.98
CA GLU A 134 24.64 -1.20 3.57
C GLU A 134 24.78 0.05 2.66
N ALA A 135 25.85 0.14 1.87
CA ALA A 135 26.11 1.32 1.03
C ALA A 135 25.17 1.33 -0.19
N GLU A 136 24.93 0.16 -0.78
CA GLU A 136 23.94 -0.02 -1.83
C GLU A 136 22.53 0.28 -1.30
N LEU A 137 22.17 -0.28 -0.14
CA LEU A 137 20.89 0.01 0.51
C LEU A 137 20.72 1.52 0.75
N TYR A 138 21.71 2.18 1.36
CA TYR A 138 21.68 3.62 1.63
C TYR A 138 21.43 4.42 0.34
N THR A 139 22.20 4.13 -0.71
CA THR A 139 22.08 4.81 -2.02
C THR A 139 20.69 4.61 -2.64
N SER A 140 20.15 3.39 -2.53
CA SER A 140 18.81 3.08 -3.04
C SER A 140 17.71 3.82 -2.28
N ILE A 141 17.80 3.84 -0.94
CA ILE A 141 16.83 4.55 -0.09
C ILE A 141 16.91 6.06 -0.29
N GLU A 142 18.10 6.64 -0.46
CA GLU A 142 18.28 8.06 -0.74
C GLU A 142 17.57 8.46 -2.06
N ASN A 143 17.80 7.68 -3.12
CA ASN A 143 17.16 7.88 -4.41
C ASN A 143 15.62 7.72 -4.32
N GLY A 144 15.15 6.72 -3.58
CA GLY A 144 13.74 6.51 -3.31
C GLY A 144 13.10 7.68 -2.55
N PHE A 145 13.79 8.19 -1.52
CA PHE A 145 13.33 9.28 -0.67
C PHE A 145 13.21 10.58 -1.47
N PHE A 146 14.19 10.87 -2.33
CA PHE A 146 14.13 12.05 -3.19
C PHE A 146 12.88 12.04 -4.10
N LYS A 147 12.59 10.91 -4.76
CA LYS A 147 11.37 10.73 -5.57
C LYS A 147 10.10 10.91 -4.74
N PHE A 148 10.09 10.38 -3.52
CA PHE A 148 8.98 10.52 -2.58
C PHE A 148 8.72 11.98 -2.18
N GLN A 149 9.77 12.75 -1.91
CA GLN A 149 9.66 14.17 -1.55
C GLN A 149 9.13 15.02 -2.73
N ILE A 150 9.48 14.69 -3.97
CA ILE A 150 8.90 15.35 -5.15
C ILE A 150 7.38 15.14 -5.19
N ILE A 151 6.91 13.91 -4.93
CA ILE A 151 5.49 13.60 -4.88
C ILE A 151 4.79 14.44 -3.80
N LYS A 152 5.35 14.52 -2.59
CA LYS A 152 4.83 15.35 -1.50
C LYS A 152 4.80 16.84 -1.85
N LYS A 153 5.86 17.39 -2.44
CA LYS A 153 5.91 18.83 -2.83
C LYS A 153 4.86 19.19 -3.87
N SER A 154 4.53 18.26 -4.79
CA SER A 154 3.44 18.46 -5.76
C SER A 154 2.04 18.59 -5.12
N GLU A 155 1.86 18.12 -3.88
CA GLU A 155 0.62 18.28 -3.11
C GLU A 155 0.44 19.73 -2.61
N ILE A 156 1.52 20.39 -2.18
CA ILE A 156 1.47 21.73 -1.57
C ILE A 156 1.11 22.79 -2.61
N ILE A 157 1.66 22.67 -3.82
CA ILE A 157 1.43 23.62 -4.91
C ILE A 157 -0.03 23.54 -5.41
N SER A 158 -0.65 22.36 -5.38
CA SER A 158 -2.03 22.14 -5.87
C SER A 158 -3.14 22.57 -4.90
N HIS A 159 -2.80 22.99 -3.68
CA HIS A 159 -3.74 23.58 -2.70
C HIS A 159 -3.53 25.08 -2.50
N SER A 160 -2.61 25.69 -3.27
CA SER A 160 -2.27 27.11 -3.22
C SER A 160 -2.73 27.86 -4.49
N SER A 161 -3.62 27.26 -5.29
CA SER A 161 -4.14 27.77 -6.56
C SER A 161 -5.67 27.75 -6.58
#